data_AF-U4QL37-F1
#
_entry.id   AF-U4QL37-F1
#
_cell.length_a   1.000
_cell.length_b   1.000
_cell.length_c   1.000
_cell.angle_alpha   90.00
_cell.angle_beta   90.00
_cell.angle_gamma   90.00
#
_symmetry.space_group_name_H-M   'P 1'
#
loop_
_entity.id
_entity.type
_entity.pdbx_description
1 polymer ?
#
loop_
_entity_poly.entity_id
_entity_poly.type
_entity_poly.pdbx_seq_one_letter_code
_entity_poly.pdbx_strand_id
1 'polypeptide(L)'
;MGAFRLRIEFDDRTGMVYDTSRVIAKYNISILALEVLPNLMYFELECDDEEIKKKIMLDLAPIPNIKKVEEVRYTTLDVPRDDPFNIILGESRALKKAIFRAKLAADSSSTVLLLGESGTGKELFAKAIHLSSPRSKFQFYPVNCAALPDTLLESELFGYEDGAFSGAKKGGKAGLLEVADKSTVFLDEVGDLSLSTQAKLLRAIQEMKIRRIGSYEEKPIDVRIIAATNRDLEKMVQKGEFREDLYYRLNVVPIAIPSLKERRADIPLLAEYFLSRYVKSTGKPPKTLTARAMAFLVNYDWPGNVRELQNMIERAVNLTPGRIIDIDNLHFEVDNELILPDAEDKPLKVMVEQLESKMITEALLKHTSIRKASQALGLSHPALIKKMKKYNINKEELDDKPPR
;
A
#
# COMPACT_ATOMS: atom_id res chain seq x y z
N MET A 1 -1.96 -13.99 -31.25
CA MET A 1 -2.99 -12.94 -31.11
C MET A 1 -2.27 -11.70 -30.65
N GLY A 2 -1.92 -10.85 -31.61
CA GLY A 2 -1.32 -9.56 -31.36
C GLY A 2 -2.38 -8.59 -30.87
N ALA A 3 -2.01 -7.86 -29.83
CA ALA A 3 -2.74 -6.72 -29.34
C ALA A 3 -1.94 -5.47 -29.65
N PHE A 4 -2.63 -4.38 -29.94
CA PHE A 4 -2.02 -3.07 -30.09
C PHE A 4 -2.77 -2.06 -29.22
N ARG A 5 -2.06 -1.04 -28.74
CA ARG A 5 -2.62 -0.04 -27.85
C ARG A 5 -2.74 1.29 -28.59
N LEU A 6 -3.94 1.86 -28.55
CA LEU A 6 -4.24 3.19 -29.08
C LEU A 6 -4.20 4.20 -27.95
N ARG A 7 -3.50 5.32 -28.16
CA ARG A 7 -3.56 6.52 -27.32
C ARG A 7 -4.41 7.56 -28.03
N ILE A 8 -5.44 8.05 -27.35
CA ILE A 8 -6.35 9.09 -27.82
C ILE A 8 -6.23 10.30 -26.88
N GLU A 9 -5.77 11.43 -27.41
CA GLU A 9 -5.75 12.71 -26.70
C GLU A 9 -7.00 13.51 -27.08
N PHE A 10 -7.69 14.06 -26.08
CA PHE A 10 -8.94 14.77 -26.30
C PHE A 10 -9.18 15.89 -25.29
N ASP A 11 -10.06 16.84 -25.61
CA ASP A 11 -10.60 17.77 -24.62
C ASP A 11 -11.84 17.17 -23.95
N ASP A 12 -11.81 17.04 -22.62
CA ASP A 12 -12.83 16.36 -21.82
C ASP A 12 -14.25 16.81 -22.19
N ARG A 13 -15.04 15.84 -22.67
CA ARG A 13 -16.48 16.00 -22.92
C ARG A 13 -17.25 14.77 -22.48
N THR A 14 -18.47 15.00 -22.01
CA THR A 14 -19.39 13.92 -21.65
C THR A 14 -19.67 13.05 -22.88
N GLY A 15 -19.57 11.73 -22.73
CA GLY A 15 -19.82 10.77 -23.82
C GLY A 15 -18.62 10.44 -24.70
N MET A 16 -17.41 10.95 -24.42
CA MET A 16 -16.23 10.67 -25.27
C MET A 16 -15.92 9.17 -25.37
N VAL A 17 -15.98 8.45 -24.25
CA VAL A 17 -15.80 6.98 -24.20
C VAL A 17 -16.83 6.25 -25.06
N TYR A 18 -18.06 6.73 -25.07
CA TYR A 18 -19.14 6.14 -25.85
C TYR A 18 -18.89 6.30 -27.35
N ASP A 19 -18.48 7.49 -27.78
CA ASP A 19 -18.24 7.77 -29.20
C ASP A 19 -17.03 7.01 -29.75
N THR A 20 -15.92 6.95 -28.98
CA THR A 20 -14.72 6.21 -29.38
C THR A 20 -14.94 4.70 -29.39
N SER A 21 -15.61 4.14 -28.36
CA SER A 21 -15.92 2.71 -28.32
C SER A 21 -16.90 2.28 -29.42
N ARG A 22 -17.85 3.14 -29.80
CA ARG A 22 -18.77 2.87 -30.91
C ARG A 22 -18.06 2.78 -32.26
N VAL A 23 -17.02 3.58 -32.48
CA VAL A 23 -16.20 3.47 -33.70
C VAL A 23 -15.46 2.14 -33.73
N ILE A 24 -14.82 1.77 -32.61
CA ILE A 24 -14.08 0.50 -32.49
C ILE A 24 -15.01 -0.71 -32.69
N ALA A 25 -16.22 -0.67 -32.12
CA ALA A 25 -17.21 -1.74 -32.23
C ALA A 25 -17.64 -2.04 -33.69
N LYS A 26 -17.57 -1.06 -34.61
CA LYS A 26 -17.88 -1.29 -36.04
C LYS A 26 -16.96 -2.32 -36.70
N TYR A 27 -15.75 -2.48 -36.17
CA TYR A 27 -14.73 -3.37 -36.71
C TYR A 27 -14.79 -4.78 -36.11
N ASN A 28 -15.76 -5.05 -35.22
CA ASN A 28 -15.95 -6.32 -34.54
C ASN A 28 -14.68 -6.83 -33.82
N ILE A 29 -13.93 -5.91 -33.22
CA ILE A 29 -12.70 -6.18 -32.46
C ILE A 29 -12.97 -6.12 -30.97
N SER A 30 -12.38 -7.07 -30.24
CA SER A 30 -12.40 -7.10 -28.78
C SER A 30 -11.57 -5.96 -28.20
N ILE A 31 -12.19 -5.16 -27.33
CA ILE A 31 -11.46 -4.23 -26.45
C ILE A 31 -10.99 -5.05 -25.23
N LEU A 32 -9.68 -5.26 -25.14
CA LEU A 32 -9.04 -5.99 -24.05
C LEU A 32 -8.94 -5.13 -22.78
N ALA A 33 -8.69 -3.83 -22.95
CA ALA A 33 -8.63 -2.87 -21.85
C ALA A 33 -9.01 -1.46 -22.33
N LEU A 34 -9.58 -0.68 -21.42
CA LEU A 34 -9.88 0.73 -21.60
C LEU A 34 -9.44 1.49 -20.36
N GLU A 35 -8.51 2.43 -20.51
CA GLU A 35 -8.10 3.36 -19.46
C GLU A 35 -8.50 4.79 -19.85
N VAL A 36 -9.13 5.52 -18.93
CA VAL A 36 -9.55 6.91 -19.14
C VAL A 36 -8.89 7.77 -18.08
N LEU A 37 -8.12 8.76 -18.52
CA LEU A 37 -7.46 9.79 -17.74
C LEU A 37 -8.04 11.16 -18.14
N PRO A 38 -7.81 12.23 -17.36
CA PRO A 38 -8.16 13.57 -17.80
C PRO A 38 -7.51 13.88 -19.16
N ASN A 39 -8.33 14.17 -20.18
CA ASN A 39 -7.90 14.48 -21.56
C ASN A 39 -7.15 13.36 -22.33
N LEU A 40 -7.10 12.13 -21.80
CA LEU A 40 -6.34 11.02 -22.37
C LEU A 40 -7.07 9.69 -22.21
N MET A 41 -7.11 8.87 -23.26
CA MET A 41 -7.76 7.56 -23.23
C MET A 41 -6.89 6.53 -23.95
N TYR A 42 -6.79 5.34 -23.37
CA TYR A 42 -6.10 4.22 -23.97
C TYR A 42 -7.06 3.07 -24.26
N PHE A 43 -7.02 2.55 -25.48
CA PHE A 43 -7.68 1.29 -25.84
C PHE A 43 -6.61 0.24 -26.11
N GLU A 44 -6.73 -0.93 -25.48
CA GLU A 44 -6.01 -2.12 -25.89
C GLU A 44 -6.95 -2.98 -26.72
N LEU A 45 -6.57 -3.23 -27.98
CA LEU A 45 -7.42 -3.89 -28.97
C LEU A 45 -6.77 -5.17 -29.46
N GLU A 46 -7.56 -6.24 -29.54
CA GLU A 46 -7.14 -7.52 -30.11
C GLU A 46 -7.24 -7.48 -31.64
N CYS A 47 -6.17 -7.11 -32.33
CA CYS A 47 -6.15 -7.01 -33.79
C CYS A 47 -4.74 -7.23 -34.36
N ASP A 48 -4.62 -8.24 -35.22
CA ASP A 48 -3.40 -8.59 -35.94
C ASP A 48 -3.32 -7.96 -37.35
N ASP A 49 -4.41 -7.33 -37.83
CA ASP A 49 -4.52 -6.78 -39.18
C ASP A 49 -4.16 -5.29 -39.25
N GLU A 50 -3.01 -4.98 -39.85
CA GLU A 50 -2.49 -3.61 -40.02
C GLU A 50 -3.40 -2.68 -40.84
N GLU A 51 -4.20 -3.20 -41.78
CA GLU A 51 -5.16 -2.36 -42.51
C GLU A 51 -6.32 -1.94 -41.62
N ILE A 52 -6.81 -2.84 -40.77
CA ILE A 52 -7.88 -2.56 -39.83
C ILE A 52 -7.41 -1.56 -38.77
N LYS A 53 -6.19 -1.71 -38.25
CA LYS A 53 -5.59 -0.74 -37.31
C LYS A 53 -5.59 0.69 -37.87
N LYS A 54 -5.13 0.86 -39.11
CA LYS A 54 -5.11 2.17 -39.78
C LYS A 54 -6.51 2.76 -39.98
N LYS A 55 -7.48 1.94 -40.38
CA LYS A 55 -8.88 2.36 -40.55
C LYS A 55 -9.51 2.83 -39.23
N ILE A 56 -9.27 2.12 -38.12
CA ILE A 56 -9.73 2.55 -36.79
C ILE A 56 -9.16 3.92 -36.42
N MET A 57 -7.86 4.15 -36.60
CA MET A 57 -7.25 5.45 -36.28
C MET A 57 -7.82 6.58 -37.13
N LEU A 58 -8.04 6.33 -38.43
CA LEU A 58 -8.64 7.30 -39.36
C LEU A 58 -10.09 7.63 -38.99
N ASP A 59 -10.88 6.65 -38.53
CA ASP A 59 -12.27 6.85 -38.13
C ASP A 59 -12.43 7.49 -36.74
N LEU A 60 -11.43 7.35 -35.87
CA LEU A 60 -11.41 8.01 -34.56
C LEU A 60 -11.03 9.49 -34.68
N ALA A 61 -10.05 9.83 -35.53
CA ALA A 61 -9.58 11.21 -35.71
C ALA A 61 -10.67 12.29 -35.94
N PRO A 62 -11.76 12.05 -36.69
CA PRO A 62 -12.82 13.05 -36.91
C PRO A 62 -13.83 13.20 -35.76
N ILE A 63 -13.73 12.42 -34.67
CA ILE A 63 -14.63 12.60 -33.51
C ILE A 63 -14.35 13.99 -32.90
N PRO A 64 -15.40 14.82 -32.66
CA PRO A 64 -15.22 16.13 -32.04
C PRO A 64 -14.44 16.06 -30.73
N ASN A 65 -13.53 17.01 -30.55
CA ASN A 65 -12.62 17.16 -29.41
C ASN A 65 -11.50 16.12 -29.32
N ILE A 66 -11.32 15.23 -30.31
CA ILE A 66 -10.09 14.44 -30.41
C ILE A 66 -8.99 15.32 -31.03
N LYS A 67 -7.86 15.43 -30.33
CA LYS A 67 -6.67 16.14 -30.80
C LYS A 67 -5.73 15.22 -31.56
N LYS A 68 -5.57 14.00 -31.06
CA LYS A 68 -4.57 13.06 -31.58
C LYS A 68 -4.98 11.62 -31.33
N VAL A 69 -4.72 10.75 -32.30
CA VAL A 69 -4.84 9.29 -32.19
C VAL A 69 -3.54 8.67 -32.69
N GLU A 70 -2.88 7.86 -31.86
CA GLU A 70 -1.62 7.21 -32.24
C GLU A 70 -1.53 5.79 -31.67
N GLU A 71 -0.87 4.89 -32.41
CA GLU A 71 -0.46 3.58 -31.90
C GLU A 71 0.74 3.72 -30.97
N VAL A 72 0.65 3.10 -29.80
CA VAL A 72 1.76 2.97 -28.87
C VAL A 72 2.08 1.49 -28.68
N ARG A 73 3.35 1.12 -28.86
CA ARG A 73 3.80 -0.26 -28.59
C ARG A 73 3.91 -0.47 -27.08
N TYR A 74 3.62 -1.69 -26.64
CA TYR A 74 4.00 -2.16 -25.31
C TYR A 74 5.53 -2.17 -25.19
N THR A 75 6.09 -1.03 -24.82
CA THR A 75 7.41 -0.97 -24.20
C THR A 75 7.15 -1.08 -22.70
N THR A 76 7.67 -2.13 -22.08
CA THR A 76 7.76 -2.24 -20.61
C THR A 76 8.15 -0.91 -20.00
N LEU A 77 7.26 -0.34 -19.17
CA LEU A 77 7.54 0.77 -18.25
C LEU A 77 7.91 2.13 -18.87
N ASP A 78 7.15 2.61 -19.85
CA ASP A 78 7.08 4.04 -20.18
C ASP A 78 5.65 4.58 -19.94
N VAL A 79 5.25 4.59 -18.67
CA VAL A 79 4.32 5.61 -18.17
C VAL A 79 5.08 6.94 -18.27
N PRO A 80 4.49 8.04 -18.78
CA PRO A 80 5.22 9.30 -18.91
C PRO A 80 5.93 9.66 -17.60
N ARG A 81 7.21 10.02 -17.70
CA ARG A 81 8.06 10.55 -16.62
C ARG A 81 7.59 11.91 -16.09
N ASP A 82 6.30 12.14 -15.90
CA ASP A 82 5.85 13.44 -15.40
C ASP A 82 5.73 13.47 -13.87
N ASP A 83 5.70 12.31 -13.19
CA ASP A 83 5.75 12.28 -11.73
C ASP A 83 6.18 10.92 -11.12
N PRO A 84 7.38 10.81 -10.53
CA PRO A 84 7.82 9.62 -9.80
C PRO A 84 6.90 9.22 -8.62
N PHE A 85 6.05 10.12 -8.14
CA PHE A 85 5.08 9.83 -7.08
C PHE A 85 3.86 9.01 -7.53
N ASN A 86 3.65 8.81 -8.84
CA ASN A 86 2.53 8.02 -9.36
C ASN A 86 2.56 6.55 -8.95
N ILE A 87 3.71 6.05 -8.50
CA ILE A 87 3.84 4.69 -7.94
C ILE A 87 3.11 4.54 -6.59
N ILE A 88 2.78 5.64 -5.93
CA ILE A 88 2.07 5.67 -4.65
C ILE A 88 0.58 5.83 -4.93
N LEU A 89 -0.15 4.71 -4.86
CA LEU A 89 -1.57 4.66 -5.16
C LEU A 89 -2.42 5.17 -3.98
N GLY A 90 -3.40 6.02 -4.31
CA GLY A 90 -4.43 6.51 -3.40
C GLY A 90 -4.86 7.94 -3.71
N GLU A 91 -6.09 8.27 -3.32
CA GLU A 91 -6.69 9.58 -3.56
C GLU A 91 -7.05 10.33 -2.27
N SER A 92 -6.91 9.67 -1.11
CA SER A 92 -7.20 10.23 0.19
C SER A 92 -6.46 11.55 0.43
N ARG A 93 -7.15 12.48 1.10
CA ARG A 93 -6.59 13.80 1.43
C ARG A 93 -5.31 13.69 2.25
N ALA A 94 -5.25 12.74 3.18
CA ALA A 94 -4.07 12.50 4.02
C ALA A 94 -2.85 12.10 3.17
N LEU A 95 -3.04 11.16 2.23
CA LEU A 95 -1.97 10.72 1.34
C LEU A 95 -1.53 11.83 0.39
N LYS A 96 -2.47 12.56 -0.22
CA LYS A 96 -2.16 13.70 -1.10
C LYS A 96 -1.35 14.78 -0.38
N LYS A 97 -1.64 15.04 0.90
CA LYS A 97 -0.84 15.97 1.73
C LYS A 97 0.58 15.46 1.95
N ALA A 98 0.77 14.16 2.20
CA ALA A 98 2.09 13.56 2.36
C ALA A 98 2.89 13.63 1.04
N ILE A 99 2.27 13.27 -0.09
CA ILE A 99 2.87 13.36 -1.43
C ILE A 99 3.28 14.81 -1.75
N PHE A 100 2.40 15.78 -1.48
CA PHE A 100 2.71 17.19 -1.71
C PHE A 100 3.94 17.66 -0.92
N ARG A 101 4.04 17.30 0.37
CA ARG A 101 5.23 17.60 1.18
C ARG A 101 6.48 16.91 0.64
N ALA A 102 6.36 15.67 0.20
CA ALA A 102 7.47 14.92 -0.38
C ALA A 102 7.97 15.52 -1.70
N LYS A 103 7.08 16.04 -2.54
CA LYS A 103 7.45 16.81 -3.74
C LYS A 103 8.25 18.06 -3.39
N LEU A 104 7.76 18.88 -2.45
CA LEU A 104 8.48 20.07 -1.99
C LEU A 104 9.85 19.71 -1.40
N ALA A 105 9.94 18.59 -0.70
CA ALA A 105 11.20 18.09 -0.15
C ALA A 105 12.18 17.65 -1.24
N ALA A 106 11.70 17.13 -2.37
CA ALA A 106 12.55 16.62 -3.44
C ALA A 106 13.44 17.71 -4.07
N ASP A 107 12.95 18.94 -4.16
CA ASP A 107 13.65 20.09 -4.73
C ASP A 107 14.83 20.59 -3.87
N SER A 108 14.87 20.22 -2.58
CA SER A 108 15.95 20.61 -1.67
C SER A 108 16.96 19.48 -1.43
N SER A 109 18.16 19.84 -0.98
CA SER A 109 19.16 18.88 -0.49
C SER A 109 19.01 18.55 0.99
N SER A 110 17.95 19.04 1.65
CA SER A 110 17.72 18.84 3.08
C SER A 110 17.45 17.38 3.42
N THR A 111 17.81 17.00 4.66
CA THR A 111 17.45 15.71 5.23
C THR A 111 15.94 15.58 5.33
N VAL A 112 15.40 14.46 4.85
CA VAL A 112 13.97 14.15 4.94
C VAL A 112 13.76 13.04 5.96
N LEU A 113 12.81 13.21 6.87
CA LEU A 113 12.41 12.19 7.84
C LEU A 113 11.00 11.69 7.51
N LEU A 114 10.91 10.43 7.09
CA LEU A 114 9.66 9.73 6.80
C LEU A 114 9.17 9.03 8.08
N LEU A 115 8.03 9.49 8.59
CA LEU A 115 7.39 8.94 9.78
C LEU A 115 6.19 8.11 9.34
N GLY A 116 6.08 6.89 9.83
CA GLY A 116 4.90 6.06 9.56
C GLY A 116 5.08 4.62 9.96
N GLU A 117 3.95 3.95 10.17
CA GLU A 117 3.91 2.54 10.56
C GLU A 117 4.60 1.64 9.53
N SER A 118 4.94 0.41 9.95
CA SER A 118 5.51 -0.58 9.04
C SER A 118 4.48 -0.95 7.97
N GLY A 119 4.95 -1.13 6.73
CA GLY A 119 4.08 -1.52 5.62
C GLY A 119 3.26 -0.39 4.98
N THR A 120 3.49 0.88 5.34
CA THR A 120 2.80 2.05 4.73
C THR A 120 3.37 2.47 3.37
N GLY A 121 4.60 2.03 3.03
CA GLY A 121 5.28 2.37 1.78
C GLY A 121 6.37 3.44 1.88
N LYS A 122 7.02 3.60 3.05
CA LYS A 122 8.14 4.56 3.28
C LYS A 122 9.21 4.51 2.18
N GLU A 123 9.60 3.31 1.75
CA GLU A 123 10.59 3.12 0.68
C GLU A 123 10.14 3.71 -0.68
N LEU A 124 8.84 3.62 -1.02
CA LEU A 124 8.30 4.21 -2.24
C LEU A 124 8.38 5.74 -2.19
N PHE A 125 8.09 6.34 -1.04
CA PHE A 125 8.27 7.77 -0.82
C PHE A 125 9.74 8.17 -0.97
N ALA A 126 10.67 7.45 -0.35
CA ALA A 126 12.10 7.74 -0.45
C ALA A 126 12.60 7.68 -1.89
N LYS A 127 12.20 6.65 -2.64
CA LYS A 127 12.50 6.49 -4.07
C LYS A 127 11.91 7.63 -4.90
N ALA A 128 10.65 7.97 -4.69
CA ALA A 128 9.99 9.06 -5.41
C ALA A 128 10.65 10.43 -5.15
N ILE A 129 11.04 10.71 -3.90
CA ILE A 129 11.80 11.92 -3.52
C ILE A 129 13.14 11.96 -4.26
N HIS A 130 13.89 10.85 -4.26
CA HIS A 130 15.17 10.79 -4.97
C HIS A 130 15.02 11.03 -6.47
N LEU A 131 14.09 10.32 -7.12
CA LEU A 131 13.83 10.43 -8.56
C LEU A 131 13.31 11.81 -8.98
N SER A 132 12.66 12.53 -8.07
CA SER A 132 12.17 13.90 -8.31
C SER A 132 13.19 14.98 -7.94
N SER A 133 14.37 14.60 -7.47
CA SER A 133 15.39 15.56 -7.03
C SER A 133 16.44 15.88 -8.11
N PRO A 134 17.25 16.94 -7.92
CA PRO A 134 18.43 17.18 -8.76
C PRO A 134 19.43 16.02 -8.78
N ARG A 135 19.35 15.10 -7.80
CA ARG A 135 20.21 13.91 -7.68
C ARG A 135 19.64 12.67 -8.37
N SER A 136 18.55 12.78 -9.11
CA SER A 136 17.89 11.65 -9.81
C SER A 136 18.77 10.91 -10.82
N LYS A 137 19.87 11.54 -11.27
CA LYS A 137 20.87 10.92 -12.16
C LYS A 137 21.93 10.09 -11.41
N PHE A 138 22.02 10.25 -10.09
CA PHE A 138 22.96 9.50 -9.25
C PHE A 138 22.28 8.27 -8.64
N GLN A 139 23.04 7.49 -7.87
CA GLN A 139 22.54 6.25 -7.30
C GLN A 139 21.62 6.50 -6.08
N PHE A 140 20.77 5.54 -5.81
CA PHE A 140 19.94 5.46 -4.61
C PHE A 140 20.34 4.23 -3.81
N TYR A 141 20.83 4.42 -2.59
CA TYR A 141 21.32 3.36 -1.73
C TYR A 141 20.37 3.14 -0.54
N PRO A 142 19.49 2.13 -0.59
CA PRO A 142 18.66 1.76 0.55
C PRO A 142 19.44 0.90 1.55
N VAL A 143 19.29 1.21 2.83
CA VAL A 143 19.84 0.44 3.95
C VAL A 143 18.75 0.26 4.99
N ASN A 144 18.52 -0.96 5.41
CA ASN A 144 17.67 -1.25 6.56
C ASN A 144 18.54 -1.42 7.81
N CYS A 145 18.44 -0.48 8.74
CA CYS A 145 19.25 -0.45 9.96
C CYS A 145 18.89 -1.58 10.93
N ALA A 146 17.66 -2.09 10.89
CA ALA A 146 17.21 -3.19 11.74
C ALA A 146 17.62 -4.58 11.21
N ALA A 147 18.03 -4.68 9.95
CA ALA A 147 18.33 -5.97 9.31
C ALA A 147 19.73 -6.52 9.62
N LEU A 148 20.65 -5.68 10.12
CA LEU A 148 22.04 -6.05 10.39
C LEU A 148 22.37 -5.91 11.88
N PRO A 149 23.22 -6.79 12.44
CA PRO A 149 23.85 -6.54 13.73
C PRO A 149 24.60 -5.20 13.72
N ASP A 150 24.58 -4.48 14.85
CA ASP A 150 25.10 -3.11 14.95
C ASP A 150 26.57 -2.97 14.48
N THR A 151 27.43 -3.92 14.84
CA THR A 151 28.84 -3.92 14.41
C THR A 151 29.01 -4.07 12.90
N LEU A 152 28.16 -4.88 12.26
CA LEU A 152 28.15 -5.03 10.81
C LEU A 152 27.57 -3.79 10.15
N LEU A 153 26.47 -3.23 10.66
CA LEU A 153 25.88 -1.99 10.17
C LEU A 153 26.89 -0.85 10.20
N GLU A 154 27.62 -0.69 11.30
CA GLU A 154 28.66 0.32 11.45
C GLU A 154 29.77 0.14 10.39
N SER A 155 30.20 -1.11 10.18
CA SER A 155 31.23 -1.43 9.19
C SER A 155 30.75 -1.24 7.74
N GLU A 156 29.47 -1.47 7.45
CA GLU A 156 28.86 -1.24 6.13
C GLU A 156 28.69 0.26 5.87
N LEU A 157 28.23 1.04 6.85
CA LEU A 157 27.98 2.48 6.67
C LEU A 157 29.27 3.29 6.56
N PHE A 158 30.23 3.06 7.47
CA PHE A 158 31.43 3.89 7.62
C PHE A 158 32.70 3.25 7.05
N GLY A 159 32.69 1.94 6.78
CA GLY A 159 33.88 1.22 6.35
C GLY A 159 34.86 0.99 7.50
N TYR A 160 35.93 0.26 7.21
CA TYR A 160 36.97 -0.06 8.19
C TYR A 160 38.36 -0.09 7.54
N GLU A 161 39.38 0.17 8.36
CA GLU A 161 40.78 -0.03 7.98
C GLU A 161 41.27 -1.45 8.27
N ASP A 162 42.39 -1.81 7.66
CA ASP A 162 43.05 -3.09 7.94
C ASP A 162 43.41 -3.17 9.43
N GLY A 163 43.14 -4.33 10.05
CA GLY A 163 43.37 -4.54 11.48
C GLY A 163 42.38 -3.87 12.44
N ALA A 164 41.28 -3.27 11.96
CA ALA A 164 40.30 -2.60 12.83
C ALA A 164 39.59 -3.55 13.83
N PHE A 165 39.41 -4.83 13.47
CA PHE A 165 38.86 -5.88 14.34
C PHE A 165 39.27 -7.28 13.86
N SER A 166 39.05 -8.31 14.68
CA SER A 166 39.32 -9.71 14.32
C SER A 166 38.43 -10.15 13.15
N GLY A 167 39.03 -10.41 11.98
CA GLY A 167 38.31 -10.76 10.75
C GLY A 167 38.21 -9.62 9.72
N ALA A 168 38.78 -8.44 10.00
CA ALA A 168 38.93 -7.38 9.00
C ALA A 168 39.75 -7.90 7.81
N LYS A 169 39.26 -7.66 6.58
CA LYS A 169 39.99 -8.01 5.36
C LYS A 169 41.25 -7.15 5.23
N LYS A 170 42.35 -7.79 4.79
CA LYS A 170 43.58 -7.07 4.42
C LYS A 170 43.26 -6.00 3.37
N GLY A 171 43.69 -4.76 3.63
CA GLY A 171 43.39 -3.58 2.81
C GLY A 171 42.11 -2.80 3.19
N GLY A 172 41.35 -3.25 4.19
CA GLY A 172 40.14 -2.57 4.65
C GLY A 172 38.94 -2.62 3.68
N LYS A 173 37.88 -1.87 4.00
CA LYS A 173 36.67 -1.74 3.17
C LYS A 173 36.15 -0.30 3.23
N ALA A 174 35.82 0.27 2.07
CA ALA A 174 35.13 1.56 1.98
C ALA A 174 33.68 1.44 2.48
N GLY A 175 33.22 2.42 3.24
CA GLY A 175 31.85 2.47 3.74
C GLY A 175 30.86 2.91 2.66
N LEU A 176 29.58 2.62 2.87
CA LEU A 176 28.52 3.03 1.98
C LEU A 176 28.45 4.56 1.83
N LEU A 177 28.64 5.31 2.92
CA LEU A 177 28.65 6.78 2.85
C LEU A 177 29.84 7.32 2.05
N GLU A 178 30.93 6.56 1.94
CA GLU A 178 32.07 6.89 1.07
C GLU A 178 31.73 6.62 -0.40
N VAL A 179 31.09 5.48 -0.67
CA VAL A 179 30.71 5.04 -2.03
C VAL A 179 29.54 5.87 -2.58
N ALA A 180 28.66 6.34 -1.71
CA ALA A 180 27.45 7.08 -2.07
C ALA A 180 27.70 8.58 -2.35
N ASP A 181 28.92 8.98 -2.71
CA ASP A 181 29.22 10.37 -3.04
C ASP A 181 28.28 10.90 -4.13
N LYS A 182 27.79 12.14 -3.94
CA LYS A 182 26.75 12.83 -4.73
C LYS A 182 25.40 12.12 -4.82
N SER A 183 25.27 10.95 -4.22
CA SER A 183 24.11 10.07 -4.32
C SER A 183 23.12 10.34 -3.17
N THR A 184 22.07 9.53 -3.09
CA THR A 184 21.10 9.57 -1.99
C THR A 184 21.17 8.26 -1.21
N VAL A 185 21.28 8.36 0.12
CA VAL A 185 21.24 7.21 1.02
C VAL A 185 19.92 7.24 1.77
N PHE A 186 19.19 6.13 1.67
CA PHE A 186 17.96 5.91 2.40
C PHE A 186 18.23 5.00 3.59
N LEU A 187 18.00 5.51 4.80
CA LEU A 187 18.15 4.79 6.06
C LEU A 187 16.76 4.42 6.58
N ASP A 188 16.36 3.16 6.43
CA ASP A 188 15.12 2.63 6.99
C ASP A 188 15.32 2.14 8.42
N GLU A 189 14.29 2.35 9.24
CA GLU A 189 14.28 2.06 10.68
C GLU A 189 15.46 2.69 11.45
N VAL A 190 15.69 4.00 11.27
CA VAL A 190 16.76 4.74 11.99
C VAL A 190 16.60 4.74 13.51
N GLY A 191 15.41 4.44 14.02
CA GLY A 191 15.15 4.27 15.46
C GLY A 191 15.78 3.01 16.05
N ASP A 192 16.34 2.11 15.24
CA ASP A 192 17.04 0.90 15.69
C ASP A 192 18.56 1.07 15.80
N LEU A 193 19.09 2.27 15.49
CA LEU A 193 20.52 2.54 15.58
C LEU A 193 21.01 2.57 17.04
N SER A 194 22.17 1.98 17.32
CA SER A 194 22.84 2.13 18.61
C SER A 194 23.35 3.56 18.84
N LEU A 195 23.56 3.95 20.11
CA LEU A 195 24.05 5.29 20.46
C LEU A 195 25.43 5.61 19.84
N SER A 196 26.29 4.60 19.66
CA SER A 196 27.58 4.74 18.97
C SER A 196 27.41 5.03 17.49
N THR A 197 26.55 4.27 16.81
CA THR A 197 26.25 4.46 15.39
C THR A 197 25.56 5.81 15.16
N GLN A 198 24.66 6.21 16.06
CA GLN A 198 24.04 7.53 16.07
C GLN A 198 25.07 8.67 16.14
N ALA A 199 26.08 8.55 17.03
CA ALA A 199 27.12 9.57 17.17
C ALA A 199 27.99 9.71 15.90
N LYS A 200 28.27 8.61 15.20
CA LYS A 200 29.02 8.64 13.92
C LYS A 200 28.17 9.20 12.79
N LEU A 201 26.88 8.81 12.72
CA LEU A 201 25.95 9.35 11.73
C LEU A 201 25.75 10.86 11.91
N LEU A 202 25.68 11.34 13.15
CA LEU A 202 25.61 12.76 13.46
C LEU A 202 26.79 13.52 12.85
N ARG A 203 28.03 13.04 13.05
CA ARG A 203 29.23 13.67 12.47
C ARG A 203 29.19 13.67 10.95
N ALA A 204 28.76 12.55 10.34
CA ALA A 204 28.61 12.45 8.90
C ALA A 204 27.64 13.50 8.33
N ILE A 205 26.51 13.73 9.01
CA ILE A 205 25.50 14.70 8.58
C ILE A 205 25.94 16.15 8.87
N GLN A 206 26.59 16.40 9.99
CA GLN A 206 26.96 17.77 10.40
C GLN A 206 28.20 18.29 9.68
N GLU A 207 29.23 17.47 9.56
CA GLU A 207 30.53 17.88 9.03
C GLU A 207 30.70 17.53 7.56
N MET A 208 29.78 16.75 6.98
CA MET A 208 29.89 16.19 5.63
C MET A 208 31.22 15.43 5.46
N LYS A 209 31.62 14.71 6.51
CA LYS A 209 32.85 13.93 6.57
C LYS A 209 32.63 12.61 7.28
N ILE A 210 33.37 11.60 6.86
CA ILE A 210 33.36 10.28 7.49
C ILE A 210 34.76 9.87 7.92
N ARG A 211 34.80 8.97 8.89
CA ARG A 211 36.01 8.31 9.37
C ARG A 211 35.77 6.81 9.41
N ARG A 212 36.65 6.03 8.78
CA ARG A 212 36.57 4.57 8.82
C ARG A 212 36.82 4.06 10.23
N ILE A 213 36.25 2.91 10.57
CA ILE A 213 36.53 2.24 11.85
C ILE A 213 38.02 1.92 11.93
N GLY A 214 38.66 2.32 13.03
CA GLY A 214 40.10 2.15 13.26
C GLY A 214 40.99 3.24 12.64
N SER A 215 40.44 4.12 11.79
CA SER A 215 41.18 5.21 11.17
C SER A 215 41.08 6.50 12.00
N TYR A 216 42.06 7.40 11.83
CA TYR A 216 41.98 8.79 12.27
C TYR A 216 41.76 9.77 11.12
N GLU A 217 41.83 9.30 9.86
CA GLU A 217 41.68 10.12 8.67
C GLU A 217 40.21 10.49 8.45
N GLU A 218 39.96 11.75 8.12
CA GLU A 218 38.63 12.24 7.74
C GLU A 218 38.56 12.41 6.22
N LYS A 219 37.46 11.91 5.64
CA LYS A 219 37.18 12.05 4.22
C LYS A 219 35.90 12.84 4.00
N PRO A 220 35.92 13.90 3.18
CA PRO A 220 34.70 14.63 2.83
C PRO A 220 33.77 13.73 2.01
N ILE A 221 32.46 13.90 2.21
CA ILE A 221 31.39 13.21 1.49
C ILE A 221 30.33 14.22 1.06
N ASP A 222 29.65 13.97 -0.06
CA ASP A 222 28.47 14.74 -0.47
C ASP A 222 27.24 13.85 -0.62
N VAL A 223 26.57 13.49 0.48
CA VAL A 223 25.45 12.54 0.47
C VAL A 223 24.15 13.22 0.91
N ARG A 224 23.05 12.95 0.19
CA ARG A 224 21.71 13.31 0.64
C ARG A 224 21.15 12.19 1.49
N ILE A 225 20.66 12.50 2.68
CA ILE A 225 20.06 11.53 3.59
C ILE A 225 18.52 11.62 3.54
N ILE A 226 17.89 10.46 3.38
CA ILE A 226 16.46 10.27 3.65
C ILE A 226 16.38 9.20 4.75
N ALA A 227 15.79 9.55 5.89
CA ALA A 227 15.61 8.65 7.01
C ALA A 227 14.14 8.22 7.14
N ALA A 228 13.90 7.01 7.63
CA ALA A 228 12.57 6.48 7.91
C ALA A 228 12.54 5.75 9.25
N THR A 229 11.41 5.82 9.94
CA THR A 229 11.18 5.08 11.19
C THR A 229 9.69 4.92 11.46
N ASN A 230 9.31 3.82 12.11
CA ASN A 230 8.00 3.65 12.74
C ASN A 230 7.97 4.04 14.23
N ARG A 231 9.14 4.31 14.84
CA ARG A 231 9.26 4.65 16.26
C ARG A 231 9.06 6.13 16.52
N ASP A 232 8.57 6.44 17.71
CA ASP A 232 8.45 7.80 18.24
C ASP A 232 9.82 8.29 18.74
N LEU A 233 10.57 8.96 17.86
CA LEU A 233 11.92 9.44 18.17
C LEU A 233 11.93 10.46 19.31
N GLU A 234 10.87 11.27 19.49
CA GLU A 234 10.80 12.25 20.58
C GLU A 234 10.75 11.55 21.93
N LYS A 235 9.93 10.49 22.06
CA LYS A 235 9.91 9.66 23.27
C LYS A 235 11.23 8.93 23.49
N MET A 236 11.91 8.48 22.43
CA MET A 236 13.22 7.83 22.56
C MET A 236 14.30 8.80 23.06
N VAL A 237 14.23 10.07 22.63
CA VAL A 237 15.11 11.13 23.15
C VAL A 237 14.88 11.33 24.64
N GLN A 238 13.62 11.42 25.08
CA GLN A 238 13.28 11.57 26.51
C GLN A 238 13.77 10.39 27.36
N LYS A 239 13.85 9.19 26.79
CA LYS A 239 14.36 7.98 27.44
C LYS A 239 15.88 7.82 27.36
N GLY A 240 16.59 8.66 26.62
CA GLY A 240 18.03 8.54 26.38
C GLY A 240 18.41 7.40 25.41
N GLU A 241 17.44 6.84 24.68
CA GLU A 241 17.64 5.78 23.68
C GLU A 241 18.02 6.36 22.31
N PHE A 242 17.71 7.64 22.08
CA PHE A 242 18.07 8.37 20.87
C PHE A 242 18.70 9.71 21.22
N ARG A 243 19.74 10.12 20.50
CA ARG A 243 20.41 11.38 20.78
C ARG A 243 19.59 12.57 20.26
N GLU A 244 19.43 13.57 21.13
CA GLU A 244 18.73 14.81 20.82
C GLU A 244 19.36 15.57 19.64
N ASP A 245 20.69 15.64 19.61
CA ASP A 245 21.45 16.31 18.55
C ASP A 245 21.23 15.69 17.16
N LEU A 246 21.16 14.37 17.07
CA LEU A 246 20.85 13.64 15.85
C LEU A 246 19.39 13.81 15.45
N TYR A 247 18.47 13.79 16.43
CA TYR A 247 17.04 13.98 16.16
C TYR A 247 16.80 15.30 15.42
N TYR A 248 17.37 16.40 15.90
CA TYR A 248 17.21 17.70 15.25
C TYR A 248 17.87 17.78 13.86
N ARG A 249 18.92 17.00 13.59
CA ARG A 249 19.57 16.94 12.26
C ARG A 249 18.83 16.05 11.27
N LEU A 250 18.07 15.06 11.74
CA LEU A 250 17.20 14.23 10.90
C LEU A 250 15.84 14.90 10.66
N ASN A 251 15.27 15.53 11.69
CA ASN A 251 13.93 16.11 11.67
C ASN A 251 13.87 17.50 11.01
N VAL A 252 14.56 17.68 9.88
CA VAL A 252 14.56 18.95 9.13
C VAL A 252 13.29 19.07 8.29
N VAL A 253 12.92 18.02 7.56
CA VAL A 253 11.68 17.94 6.78
C VAL A 253 10.90 16.67 7.17
N PRO A 254 10.03 16.73 8.19
CA PRO A 254 9.20 15.59 8.58
C PRO A 254 8.01 15.39 7.64
N ILE A 255 7.84 14.15 7.19
CA ILE A 255 6.72 13.71 6.36
C ILE A 255 6.05 12.52 7.05
N ALA A 256 4.88 12.76 7.63
CA ALA A 256 4.03 11.70 8.16
C ALA A 256 3.27 11.01 7.02
N ILE A 257 3.48 9.71 6.86
CA ILE A 257 2.79 8.83 5.92
C ILE A 257 1.62 8.19 6.66
N PRO A 258 0.37 8.39 6.18
CA PRO A 258 -0.80 7.88 6.88
C PRO A 258 -0.86 6.35 6.85
N SER A 259 -1.37 5.76 7.94
CA SER A 259 -1.69 4.34 7.98
C SER A 259 -2.86 4.02 7.06
N LEU A 260 -3.03 2.76 6.68
CA LEU A 260 -4.11 2.33 5.78
C LEU A 260 -5.49 2.56 6.41
N LYS A 261 -5.60 2.46 7.75
CA LYS A 261 -6.80 2.80 8.52
C LYS A 261 -7.20 4.27 8.40
N GLU A 262 -6.25 5.18 8.27
CA GLU A 262 -6.51 6.62 8.06
C GLU A 262 -6.90 6.95 6.62
N ARG A 263 -6.69 6.02 5.67
CA ARG A 263 -7.01 6.18 4.25
C ARG A 263 -7.87 5.04 3.69
N ARG A 264 -8.90 4.64 4.44
CA ARG A 264 -9.81 3.54 4.03
C ARG A 264 -10.41 3.70 2.63
N ALA A 265 -10.62 4.94 2.18
CA ALA A 265 -11.10 5.24 0.82
C ALA A 265 -10.16 4.76 -0.29
N ASP A 266 -8.87 4.55 0.00
CA ASP A 266 -7.88 4.08 -0.97
C ASP A 266 -7.82 2.54 -1.06
N ILE A 267 -8.45 1.82 -0.12
CA ILE A 267 -8.40 0.35 -0.06
C ILE A 267 -8.97 -0.30 -1.32
N PRO A 268 -10.14 0.11 -1.87
CA PRO A 268 -10.66 -0.52 -3.09
C PRO A 268 -9.70 -0.39 -4.28
N LEU A 269 -9.10 0.79 -4.46
CA LEU A 269 -8.12 1.04 -5.52
C LEU A 269 -6.88 0.14 -5.37
N LEU A 270 -6.33 0.08 -4.15
CA LEU A 270 -5.18 -0.78 -3.84
C LEU A 270 -5.52 -2.26 -4.05
N ALA A 271 -6.72 -2.68 -3.64
CA ALA A 271 -7.13 -4.07 -3.73
C ALA A 271 -7.25 -4.53 -5.18
N GLU A 272 -7.91 -3.74 -6.03
CA GLU A 272 -8.02 -4.02 -7.46
C GLU A 272 -6.65 -4.00 -8.16
N TYR A 273 -5.77 -3.06 -7.79
CA TYR A 273 -4.41 -3.00 -8.31
C TYR A 273 -3.62 -4.28 -8.00
N PHE A 274 -3.63 -4.73 -6.74
CA PHE A 274 -2.93 -5.96 -6.36
C PHE A 274 -3.57 -7.19 -7.00
N LEU A 275 -4.90 -7.26 -7.06
CA LEU A 275 -5.63 -8.36 -7.69
C LEU A 275 -5.20 -8.52 -9.16
N SER A 276 -5.26 -7.42 -9.93
CA SER A 276 -4.85 -7.40 -11.33
C SER A 276 -3.38 -7.78 -11.49
N ARG A 277 -2.50 -7.21 -10.66
CA ARG A 277 -1.06 -7.51 -10.67
C ARG A 277 -0.78 -9.00 -10.45
N TYR A 278 -1.41 -9.61 -9.46
CA TYR A 278 -1.15 -11.01 -9.10
C TYR A 278 -1.80 -12.02 -10.04
N VAL A 279 -2.99 -11.71 -10.57
CA VAL A 279 -3.60 -12.51 -11.64
C VAL A 279 -2.68 -12.53 -12.86
N LYS A 280 -2.17 -11.37 -13.27
CA LYS A 280 -1.23 -11.25 -14.41
C LYS A 280 0.08 -11.99 -14.16
N SER A 281 0.66 -11.90 -12.96
CA SER A 281 1.94 -12.56 -12.65
C SER A 281 1.83 -14.08 -12.50
N THR A 282 0.66 -14.60 -12.08
CA THR A 282 0.44 -16.04 -11.86
C THR A 282 -0.11 -16.77 -13.08
N GLY A 283 -0.52 -16.05 -14.13
CA GLY A 283 -1.14 -16.62 -15.33
C GLY A 283 -2.52 -17.25 -15.06
N LYS A 284 -3.14 -16.97 -13.92
CA LYS A 284 -4.47 -17.47 -13.55
C LYS A 284 -5.56 -16.74 -14.32
N PRO A 285 -6.76 -17.33 -14.47
CA PRO A 285 -7.89 -16.63 -15.07
C PRO A 285 -8.24 -15.35 -14.28
N PRO A 286 -8.82 -14.33 -14.93
CA PRO A 286 -9.33 -13.13 -14.27
C PRO A 286 -10.18 -13.48 -13.05
N LYS A 287 -9.85 -12.84 -11.93
CA LYS A 287 -10.56 -12.99 -10.65
C LYS A 287 -11.23 -11.68 -10.28
N THR A 288 -12.30 -11.76 -9.49
CA THR A 288 -13.08 -10.62 -9.00
C THR A 288 -13.35 -10.76 -7.51
N LEU A 289 -13.31 -9.66 -6.78
CA LEU A 289 -13.73 -9.59 -5.38
C LEU A 289 -15.26 -9.43 -5.30
N THR A 290 -15.91 -10.15 -4.39
CA THR A 290 -17.32 -9.89 -4.09
C THR A 290 -17.49 -8.56 -3.35
N ALA A 291 -18.70 -8.00 -3.37
CA ALA A 291 -19.02 -6.81 -2.57
C ALA A 291 -18.81 -7.05 -1.06
N ARG A 292 -19.03 -8.28 -0.58
CA ARG A 292 -18.80 -8.66 0.83
C ARG A 292 -17.32 -8.70 1.17
N ALA A 293 -16.50 -9.28 0.29
CA ALA A 293 -15.04 -9.26 0.43
C ALA A 293 -14.52 -7.82 0.44
N MET A 294 -14.98 -6.97 -0.49
CA MET A 294 -14.58 -5.57 -0.53
C MET A 294 -15.00 -4.79 0.72
N ALA A 295 -16.25 -4.97 1.18
CA ALA A 295 -16.73 -4.34 2.40
C ALA A 295 -15.93 -4.78 3.63
N PHE A 296 -15.53 -6.05 3.68
CA PHE A 296 -14.62 -6.52 4.71
C PHE A 296 -13.27 -5.78 4.63
N LEU A 297 -12.64 -5.76 3.45
CA LEU A 297 -11.32 -5.14 3.27
C LEU A 297 -11.32 -3.67 3.70
N VAL A 298 -12.38 -2.92 3.42
CA VAL A 298 -12.51 -1.50 3.80
C VAL A 298 -12.65 -1.30 5.31
N ASN A 299 -13.28 -2.24 6.02
CA ASN A 299 -13.59 -2.10 7.44
C ASN A 299 -12.51 -2.66 8.38
N TYR A 300 -11.61 -3.50 7.87
CA TYR A 300 -10.49 -4.03 8.63
C TYR A 300 -9.49 -2.94 9.02
N ASP A 301 -8.80 -3.13 10.14
CA ASP A 301 -7.90 -2.12 10.71
C ASP A 301 -6.49 -2.10 10.10
N TRP A 302 -6.08 -3.19 9.44
CA TRP A 302 -4.80 -3.30 8.72
C TRP A 302 -3.56 -2.95 9.57
N PRO A 303 -3.27 -3.69 10.66
CA PRO A 303 -2.07 -3.48 11.47
C PRO A 303 -0.76 -3.58 10.67
N GLY A 304 -0.71 -4.39 9.61
CA GLY A 304 0.41 -4.47 8.67
C GLY A 304 0.29 -3.57 7.45
N ASN A 305 -0.67 -2.64 7.44
CA ASN A 305 -0.90 -1.64 6.41
C ASN A 305 -0.98 -2.24 4.99
N VAL A 306 -0.36 -1.59 4.00
CA VAL A 306 -0.42 -1.99 2.59
C VAL A 306 0.27 -3.34 2.37
N ARG A 307 1.32 -3.66 3.15
CA ARG A 307 2.03 -4.95 3.06
C ARG A 307 1.10 -6.11 3.40
N GLU A 308 0.29 -5.96 4.44
CA GLU A 308 -0.70 -6.97 4.82
C GLU A 308 -1.81 -7.12 3.76
N LEU A 309 -2.37 -6.01 3.28
CA LEU A 309 -3.36 -6.03 2.19
C LEU A 309 -2.83 -6.73 0.94
N GLN A 310 -1.60 -6.40 0.55
CA GLN A 310 -0.91 -7.01 -0.58
C GLN A 310 -0.78 -8.53 -0.40
N ASN A 311 -0.26 -8.98 0.76
CA ASN A 311 -0.08 -10.39 1.07
C ASN A 311 -1.42 -11.15 1.10
N MET A 312 -2.47 -10.52 1.62
CA MET A 312 -3.79 -11.11 1.71
C MET A 312 -4.39 -11.35 0.32
N ILE A 313 -4.28 -10.36 -0.58
CA ILE A 313 -4.79 -10.48 -1.94
C ILE A 313 -3.97 -11.49 -2.73
N GLU A 314 -2.64 -11.49 -2.59
CA GLU A 314 -1.78 -12.51 -3.20
C GLU A 314 -2.19 -13.92 -2.76
N ARG A 315 -2.39 -14.12 -1.45
CA ARG A 315 -2.86 -15.38 -0.87
C ARG A 315 -4.23 -15.76 -1.44
N ALA A 316 -5.17 -14.83 -1.51
CA ALA A 316 -6.50 -15.08 -2.06
C ALA A 316 -6.45 -15.48 -3.55
N VAL A 317 -5.63 -14.80 -4.36
CA VAL A 317 -5.40 -15.18 -5.77
C VAL A 317 -4.82 -16.60 -5.88
N ASN A 318 -3.91 -16.96 -4.97
CA ASN A 318 -3.23 -18.25 -4.99
C ASN A 318 -4.10 -19.41 -4.49
N LEU A 319 -4.89 -19.21 -3.43
CA LEU A 319 -5.61 -20.29 -2.75
C LEU A 319 -7.08 -20.43 -3.18
N THR A 320 -7.69 -19.40 -3.78
CA THR A 320 -9.11 -19.47 -4.17
C THR A 320 -9.28 -20.29 -5.46
N PRO A 321 -10.05 -21.40 -5.44
CA PRO A 321 -10.46 -22.07 -6.66
C PRO A 321 -11.52 -21.23 -7.41
N GLY A 322 -11.43 -21.17 -8.73
CA GLY A 322 -12.38 -20.41 -9.57
C GLY A 322 -12.06 -18.91 -9.69
N ARG A 323 -13.04 -18.11 -10.13
CA ARG A 323 -12.86 -16.68 -10.47
C ARG A 323 -13.34 -15.71 -9.38
N ILE A 324 -14.14 -16.16 -8.43
CA ILE A 324 -14.76 -15.29 -7.43
C ILE A 324 -14.00 -15.44 -6.12
N ILE A 325 -13.50 -14.33 -5.57
CA ILE A 325 -12.92 -14.25 -4.24
C ILE A 325 -13.96 -13.63 -3.32
N ASP A 326 -14.50 -14.43 -2.40
CA ASP A 326 -15.42 -13.96 -1.36
C ASP A 326 -14.71 -13.84 0.00
N ILE A 327 -15.42 -13.35 1.01
CA ILE A 327 -14.90 -13.17 2.37
C ILE A 327 -14.26 -14.44 2.94
N ASP A 328 -14.83 -15.61 2.67
CA ASP A 328 -14.33 -16.91 3.16
C ASP A 328 -12.96 -17.29 2.56
N ASN A 329 -12.58 -16.64 1.46
CA ASN A 329 -11.30 -16.84 0.80
C ASN A 329 -10.22 -15.85 1.26
N LEU A 330 -10.63 -14.77 1.94
CA LEU A 330 -9.72 -13.88 2.63
C LEU A 330 -9.30 -14.57 3.92
N HIS A 331 -8.30 -15.45 3.83
CA HIS A 331 -7.76 -16.20 4.96
C HIS A 331 -7.06 -15.24 5.94
N PHE A 332 -7.82 -14.67 6.87
CA PHE A 332 -7.27 -14.05 8.06
C PHE A 332 -6.69 -15.15 8.95
N GLU A 333 -5.45 -14.98 9.40
CA GLU A 333 -5.00 -15.58 10.65
C GLU A 333 -5.72 -14.83 11.79
N VAL A 334 -7.05 -14.94 11.88
CA VAL A 334 -7.75 -14.68 13.14
C VAL A 334 -7.48 -15.94 13.94
N ASP A 335 -6.53 -15.89 14.86
CA ASP A 335 -6.83 -16.49 16.16
C ASP A 335 -8.21 -15.96 16.51
N ASN A 336 -9.22 -16.84 16.61
CA ASN A 336 -10.63 -16.51 16.78
C ASN A 336 -10.88 -15.71 18.08
N GLU A 337 -10.39 -14.49 18.17
CA GLU A 337 -10.96 -13.47 19.03
C GLU A 337 -12.25 -13.05 18.36
N LEU A 338 -13.34 -13.64 18.84
CA LEU A 338 -14.69 -13.17 18.61
C LEU A 338 -14.71 -11.66 18.89
N ILE A 339 -14.69 -10.84 17.84
CA ILE A 339 -14.91 -9.40 17.95
C ILE A 339 -16.38 -9.23 18.38
N LEU A 340 -16.58 -9.12 19.70
CA LEU A 340 -17.84 -8.75 20.29
C LEU A 340 -18.00 -7.23 20.08
N PRO A 341 -19.03 -6.76 19.35
CA PRO A 341 -19.25 -5.33 19.20
C PRO A 341 -19.59 -4.70 20.57
N ASP A 342 -18.93 -3.58 20.89
CA ASP A 342 -19.12 -2.73 22.08
C ASP A 342 -19.05 -3.45 23.44
N ALA A 343 -17.88 -4.03 23.70
CA ALA A 343 -17.60 -4.70 24.96
C ALA A 343 -17.13 -3.79 26.12
N GLU A 344 -16.95 -2.50 25.89
CA GLU A 344 -16.50 -1.58 26.92
C GLU A 344 -17.65 -1.24 27.90
N ASP A 345 -17.40 -1.49 29.19
CA ASP A 345 -18.18 -1.11 30.38
C ASP A 345 -19.58 -1.74 30.63
N LYS A 346 -19.98 -2.80 29.92
CA LYS A 346 -21.23 -3.52 30.24
C LYS A 346 -20.99 -4.74 31.15
N PRO A 347 -21.82 -4.97 32.18
CA PRO A 347 -21.75 -6.20 32.97
C PRO A 347 -21.95 -7.44 32.09
N LEU A 348 -21.17 -8.50 32.32
CA LEU A 348 -21.21 -9.77 31.56
C LEU A 348 -22.64 -10.31 31.36
N LYS A 349 -23.49 -10.16 32.38
CA LYS A 349 -24.90 -10.59 32.34
C LYS A 349 -25.68 -9.89 31.23
N VAL A 350 -25.46 -8.60 31.00
CA VAL A 350 -26.13 -7.80 29.96
C VAL A 350 -25.69 -8.24 28.57
N MET A 351 -24.39 -8.53 28.40
CA MET A 351 -23.83 -8.99 27.12
C MET A 351 -24.37 -10.36 26.73
N VAL A 352 -24.43 -11.30 27.69
CA VAL A 352 -25.00 -12.63 27.45
C VAL A 352 -26.48 -12.50 27.07
N GLU A 353 -27.24 -11.62 27.73
CA GLU A 353 -28.65 -11.40 27.40
C GLU A 353 -28.86 -10.78 26.01
N GLN A 354 -28.00 -9.85 25.60
CA GLN A 354 -28.02 -9.24 24.26
C GLN A 354 -27.64 -10.24 23.17
N LEU A 355 -26.60 -11.05 23.40
CA LEU A 355 -26.18 -12.08 22.48
C LEU A 355 -27.27 -13.16 22.34
N GLU A 356 -27.85 -13.60 23.46
CA GLU A 356 -28.95 -14.56 23.46
C GLU A 356 -30.17 -14.02 22.68
N SER A 357 -30.57 -12.76 22.90
CA SER A 357 -31.73 -12.19 22.21
C SER A 357 -31.49 -12.09 20.70
N LYS A 358 -30.28 -11.69 20.28
CA LYS A 358 -29.88 -11.61 18.88
C LYS A 358 -29.88 -12.98 18.22
N MET A 359 -29.25 -13.98 18.83
CA MET A 359 -29.20 -15.36 18.31
C MET A 359 -30.59 -15.97 18.20
N ILE A 360 -31.47 -15.74 19.18
CA ILE A 360 -32.87 -16.20 19.13
C ILE A 360 -33.62 -15.54 17.98
N THR A 361 -33.46 -14.23 17.81
CA THR A 361 -34.12 -13.47 16.74
C THR A 361 -33.67 -13.95 15.35
N GLU A 362 -32.36 -14.10 15.15
CA GLU A 362 -31.81 -14.60 13.87
C GLU A 362 -32.26 -16.03 13.56
N ALA A 363 -32.29 -16.92 14.57
CA ALA A 363 -32.78 -18.28 14.38
C ALA A 363 -34.28 -18.34 14.06
N LEU A 364 -35.09 -17.44 14.63
CA LEU A 364 -36.51 -17.35 14.34
C LEU A 364 -36.79 -16.79 12.94
N LEU A 365 -35.97 -15.85 12.45
CA LEU A 365 -36.04 -15.32 11.08
C LEU A 365 -35.59 -16.35 10.03
N LYS A 366 -34.55 -17.14 10.33
CA LYS A 366 -34.00 -18.16 9.41
C LYS A 366 -34.89 -19.41 9.31
N HIS A 367 -35.76 -19.66 10.28
CA HIS A 367 -36.52 -20.91 10.36
C HIS A 367 -38.02 -20.68 10.48
N THR A 368 -38.79 -21.36 9.63
CA THR A 368 -40.25 -21.21 9.55
C THR A 368 -41.01 -21.65 10.79
N SER A 369 -40.45 -22.48 11.69
CA SER A 369 -41.10 -22.87 12.94
C SER A 369 -40.22 -22.67 14.17
N ILE A 370 -40.83 -22.33 15.29
CA ILE A 370 -40.17 -22.19 16.60
C ILE A 370 -39.46 -23.49 16.99
N ARG A 371 -40.02 -24.65 16.62
CA ARG A 371 -39.43 -25.98 16.86
C ARG A 371 -38.14 -26.23 16.08
N LYS A 372 -38.06 -25.74 14.83
CA LYS A 372 -36.82 -25.82 14.05
C LYS A 372 -35.77 -24.82 14.56
N ALA A 373 -36.20 -23.61 14.93
CA ALA A 373 -35.32 -22.63 15.56
C ALA A 373 -34.73 -23.13 16.89
N SER A 374 -35.53 -23.81 17.73
CA SER A 374 -35.04 -24.38 18.99
C SER A 374 -34.02 -25.50 18.76
N GLN A 375 -34.25 -26.35 17.75
CA GLN A 375 -33.31 -27.42 17.40
C GLN A 375 -31.99 -26.86 16.86
N ALA A 376 -32.05 -25.83 16.00
CA ALA A 376 -30.86 -25.17 15.47
C ALA A 376 -30.02 -24.49 16.56
N LEU A 377 -30.67 -23.98 17.61
CA LEU A 377 -30.02 -23.38 18.78
C LEU A 377 -29.60 -24.40 19.85
N GLY A 378 -29.87 -25.70 19.66
CA GLY A 378 -29.58 -26.73 20.67
C GLY A 378 -30.43 -26.62 21.95
N LEU A 379 -31.57 -25.94 21.90
CA LEU A 379 -32.47 -25.73 23.03
C LEU A 379 -33.71 -26.62 22.93
N SER A 380 -34.27 -27.00 24.08
CA SER A 380 -35.60 -27.61 24.11
C SER A 380 -36.67 -26.58 23.71
N HIS A 381 -37.74 -27.04 23.07
CA HIS A 381 -38.83 -26.15 22.64
C HIS A 381 -39.42 -25.29 23.80
N PRO A 382 -39.67 -25.84 25.01
CA PRO A 382 -40.11 -25.03 26.15
C PRO A 382 -39.07 -24.00 26.62
N ALA A 383 -37.78 -24.33 26.54
CA ALA A 383 -36.70 -23.43 26.94
C ALA A 383 -36.59 -22.21 25.99
N LEU A 384 -36.77 -22.43 24.68
CA LEU A 384 -36.80 -21.33 23.72
C LEU A 384 -38.01 -20.42 23.97
N ILE A 385 -39.21 -20.98 24.19
CA ILE A 385 -40.42 -20.19 24.50
C ILE A 385 -40.22 -19.34 25.77
N LYS A 386 -39.60 -19.90 26.80
CA LYS A 386 -39.30 -19.18 28.05
C LYS A 386 -38.35 -18.01 27.81
N LYS A 387 -37.32 -18.18 26.96
CA LYS A 387 -36.38 -17.10 26.60
C LYS A 387 -37.02 -16.06 25.66
N MET A 388 -37.88 -16.46 24.74
CA MET A 388 -38.67 -15.53 23.91
C MET A 388 -39.54 -14.61 24.77
N LYS A 389 -40.22 -15.15 25.79
CA LYS A 389 -40.98 -14.35 26.76
C LYS A 389 -40.10 -13.44 27.61
N LYS A 390 -38.92 -13.93 28.03
CA LYS A 390 -37.96 -13.13 28.82
C LYS A 390 -37.48 -11.90 28.05
N TYR A 391 -37.30 -12.03 26.73
CA TYR A 391 -36.75 -10.98 25.87
C TYR A 391 -37.80 -10.25 25.01
N ASN A 392 -39.11 -10.47 25.25
CA ASN A 392 -40.21 -9.92 24.48
C ASN A 392 -40.08 -10.13 22.95
N ILE A 393 -39.64 -11.32 22.53
CA ILE A 393 -39.51 -11.67 21.11
C ILE A 393 -40.76 -12.41 20.68
N ASN A 394 -41.57 -11.77 19.82
CA ASN A 394 -42.74 -12.41 19.20
C ASN A 394 -42.43 -12.78 17.76
N LYS A 395 -42.73 -14.02 17.38
CA LYS A 395 -42.47 -14.51 16.02
C LYS A 395 -43.39 -13.85 14.99
N GLU A 396 -44.65 -13.62 15.35
CA GLU A 396 -45.64 -13.02 14.46
C GLU A 396 -45.26 -11.58 14.07
N GLU A 397 -44.63 -10.82 14.97
CA GLU A 397 -44.12 -9.47 14.71
C GLU A 397 -42.82 -9.44 13.87
N LEU A 398 -42.08 -10.55 13.83
CA LEU A 398 -40.84 -10.70 13.06
C LEU A 398 -41.12 -11.10 11.61
N ASP A 399 -42.18 -11.88 11.37
CA ASP A 399 -42.63 -12.28 10.03
C ASP A 399 -43.31 -11.12 9.26
N ASP A 400 -43.77 -10.07 9.97
CA ASP A 400 -44.47 -8.89 9.42
C ASP A 400 -43.55 -7.71 9.01
N LYS A 401 -42.24 -7.82 9.22
CA LYS A 401 -41.26 -6.80 8.78
C LYS A 401 -40.63 -7.21 7.44
N PRO A 402 -40.67 -6.34 6.40
CA PRO A 402 -40.00 -6.66 5.13
C PRO A 402 -38.48 -6.79 5.36
N PRO A 403 -37.80 -7.68 4.62
CA PRO A 403 -36.37 -7.92 4.80
C PRO A 403 -35.59 -6.63 4.53
N ARG A 404 -34.80 -6.18 5.50
CA ARG A 404 -33.83 -5.07 5.37
C ARG A 404 -32.51 -5.57 4.84
#